data_AF-A0A5E4JXP8-F1
#
_entry.id   AF-A0A5E4JXP8-F1
#
_cell.length_a   1.000
_cell.length_b   1.000
_cell.length_c   1.000
_cell.angle_alpha   90.00
_cell.angle_beta   90.00
_cell.angle_gamma   90.00
#
_symmetry.space_group_name_H-M   'P 1'
#
loop_
_entity.id
_entity.type
_entity.pdbx_description
1 polymer ?
#
loop_
_entity_poly.entity_id
_entity_poly.type
_entity_poly.pdbx_seq_one_letter_code
_entity_poly.pdbx_strand_id
1 'polypeptide(L)'
;MSASIECRGEVLGWIHEYYGDGVERFCIEMEGITGLEKLCRQADSEPIRVEGMPPMDYRTFKKEILSRTKKIYLSTHEYNMDFHPSYFKPE
;
A
#
# COMPACT_ATOMS: atom_id res chain seq x y z
N MET A 1 1.60 -5.69 -11.34
CA MET A 1 2.95 -5.66 -10.73
C MET A 1 2.82 -4.96 -9.40
N SER A 2 3.65 -5.31 -8.41
CA SER A 2 3.60 -4.71 -7.07
C SER A 2 4.89 -3.92 -6.81
N ALA A 3 4.78 -2.74 -6.20
CA ALA A 3 5.91 -1.87 -5.86
C ALA A 3 5.85 -1.46 -4.38
N SER A 4 6.96 -1.53 -3.65
CA SER A 4 6.98 -1.12 -2.23
C SER A 4 6.77 0.39 -2.08
N ILE A 5 6.10 0.80 -1.00
CA ILE A 5 6.02 2.17 -0.51
C ILE A 5 6.96 2.27 0.69
N GLU A 6 7.96 3.13 0.60
CA GLU A 6 8.96 3.32 1.65
C GLU A 6 9.00 4.76 2.14
N CYS A 7 9.06 4.91 3.46
CA CYS A 7 9.25 6.19 4.12
C CYS A 7 10.36 6.07 5.17
N ARG A 8 11.34 6.97 5.12
CA ARG A 8 12.46 7.04 6.09
C ARG A 8 13.19 5.69 6.31
N GLY A 9 13.23 4.85 5.29
CA GLY A 9 13.88 3.53 5.34
C GLY A 9 12.99 2.39 5.86
N GLU A 10 11.71 2.64 6.11
CA GLU A 10 10.73 1.64 6.50
C GLU A 10 9.73 1.39 5.35
N VAL A 11 9.42 0.12 5.08
CA VAL A 11 8.34 -0.26 4.16
C VAL A 11 7.01 -0.06 4.88
N LEU A 12 6.13 0.74 4.28
CA LEU A 12 4.79 1.00 4.80
C LEU A 12 3.71 0.13 4.13
N GLY A 13 4.01 -0.41 2.95
CA GLY A 13 3.06 -1.20 2.17
C GLY A 13 3.49 -1.41 0.73
N TRP A 14 2.56 -1.84 -0.11
CA TRP A 14 2.75 -2.11 -1.54
C TRP A 14 1.64 -1.50 -2.38
N ILE A 15 2.00 -1.01 -3.56
CA ILE A 15 1.08 -0.56 -4.60
C ILE A 15 0.91 -1.69 -5.60
N HIS A 16 -0.34 -2.04 -5.87
CA HIS A 16 -0.76 -2.98 -6.89
C HIS A 16 -1.41 -2.21 -8.04
N GLU A 17 -0.73 -2.15 -9.17
CA GLU A 17 -1.20 -1.46 -10.36
C GLU A 17 -2.19 -2.32 -11.15
N TYR A 18 -3.27 -1.70 -11.64
CA TYR A 18 -4.19 -2.32 -12.59
C TYR A 18 -4.78 -1.29 -13.54
N TYR A 19 -5.22 -1.75 -14.71
CA TYR A 19 -5.85 -0.92 -15.72
C TYR A 19 -7.37 -1.08 -15.66
N GLY A 20 -8.11 0.03 -15.54
CA GLY A 20 -9.57 0.03 -15.55
C GLY A 20 -10.14 1.34 -16.10
N ASP A 21 -11.17 1.26 -16.94
CA ASP A 21 -11.80 2.43 -17.58
C ASP A 21 -10.82 3.31 -18.39
N GLY A 22 -9.77 2.72 -18.98
CA GLY A 22 -8.77 3.45 -19.76
C GLY A 22 -7.79 4.30 -18.95
N VAL A 23 -7.81 4.19 -17.62
CA VAL A 23 -6.92 4.90 -16.71
C VAL A 23 -6.21 3.88 -15.81
N GLU A 24 -4.91 4.05 -15.58
CA GLU A 24 -4.20 3.24 -14.59
C GLU A 24 -4.70 3.63 -13.19
N ARG A 25 -4.96 2.63 -12.36
CA ARG A 25 -5.45 2.77 -11.00
C ARG A 25 -4.64 1.91 -10.07
N PHE A 26 -4.73 2.25 -8.79
CA PHE A 26 -3.95 1.61 -7.75
C PHE A 26 -4.84 0.95 -6.71
N CYS A 27 -4.40 -0.20 -6.23
CA CYS A 27 -4.81 -0.77 -4.95
C CYS A 27 -3.59 -0.70 -4.05
N ILE A 28 -3.75 -0.26 -2.81
CA ILE A 28 -2.64 -0.18 -1.86
C ILE A 28 -2.87 -1.22 -0.76
N GLU A 29 -1.85 -1.99 -0.45
CA GLU A 29 -1.82 -2.90 0.69
C GLU A 29 -0.85 -2.34 1.72
N MET A 30 -1.34 -1.89 2.86
CA MET A 30 -0.53 -1.32 3.93
C MET A 30 -0.09 -2.41 4.90
N GLU A 31 1.09 -2.25 5.50
CA GLU A 31 1.54 -3.04 6.64
C GLU A 31 0.73 -2.69 7.90
N GLY A 32 -0.47 -3.28 7.94
CA GLY A 32 -1.50 -3.06 8.94
C GLY A 32 -1.83 -1.59 9.23
N ILE A 33 -2.44 -1.34 10.40
CA ILE A 33 -2.82 0.02 10.81
C ILE A 33 -1.57 0.87 11.02
N THR A 34 -0.47 0.30 11.51
CA THR A 34 0.73 1.09 11.80
C THR A 34 1.31 1.70 10.53
N GLY A 35 1.40 0.92 9.44
CA GLY A 35 1.83 1.41 8.13
C GLY A 35 0.92 2.52 7.59
N LEU A 36 -0.40 2.35 7.73
CA LEU A 36 -1.38 3.37 7.32
C LEU A 36 -1.27 4.65 8.16
N GLU A 37 -1.14 4.55 9.47
CA GLU A 37 -0.95 5.71 10.35
C GLU A 37 0.33 6.48 10.01
N LYS A 38 1.44 5.76 9.80
CA LYS A 38 2.72 6.35 9.41
C LYS A 38 2.61 7.08 8.07
N LEU A 39 1.89 6.51 7.10
CA LEU A 39 1.63 7.14 5.81
C LEU A 39 0.80 8.42 5.98
N CYS A 40 -0.29 8.37 6.74
CA CYS A 40 -1.20 9.51 6.95
C CYS A 40 -0.58 10.64 7.79
N ARG A 41 0.43 10.36 8.61
CA ARG A 41 1.15 11.37 9.40
C ARG A 41 2.25 12.08 8.62
N GLN A 42 2.57 11.67 7.39
CA GLN A 42 3.59 12.33 6.58
C GLN A 42 3.20 13.77 6.25
N ALA A 43 4.16 14.68 6.40
CA ALA A 43 4.00 16.03 5.91
C ALA A 43 4.23 16.08 4.39
N ASP A 44 3.56 17.02 3.71
CA ASP A 44 3.57 17.14 2.25
C ASP A 44 4.96 17.17 1.62
N SER A 45 5.93 17.80 2.30
CA SER A 45 7.31 17.94 1.85
C SER A 45 8.20 16.73 2.18
N GLU A 46 7.69 15.73 2.89
CA GLU A 46 8.50 14.58 3.31
C GLU A 46 8.74 13.63 2.14
N PRO A 47 9.96 13.08 2.04
CA PRO A 47 10.30 12.17 0.96
C PRO A 47 9.57 10.84 1.13
N ILE A 48 9.02 10.35 0.04
CA ILE A 48 8.43 9.01 -0.08
C ILE A 48 9.03 8.33 -1.31
N ARG A 49 9.35 7.04 -1.16
CA ARG A 49 9.92 6.25 -2.24
C ARG A 49 8.90 5.20 -2.64
N VAL A 50 8.74 5.03 -3.95
CA VAL A 50 8.01 3.92 -4.53
C VAL A 50 9.00 3.15 -5.39
N GLU A 51 9.08 1.83 -5.18
CA GLU A 51 9.97 0.98 -5.95
C GLU A 51 9.73 1.14 -7.46
N GLY A 52 10.80 1.33 -8.23
CA GLY A 52 10.71 1.51 -9.69
C GLY A 52 10.24 2.90 -10.15
N MET A 53 9.92 3.83 -9.24
CA MET A 53 9.54 5.21 -9.57
C MET A 53 10.63 6.23 -9.18
N PRO A 54 10.68 7.40 -9.85
CA PRO A 54 11.54 8.50 -9.43
C PRO A 54 11.23 8.96 -7.98
N PRO A 55 12.24 9.44 -7.23
CA PRO A 55 12.00 10.01 -5.90
C PRO A 55 10.98 11.15 -5.95
N MET A 56 10.05 11.15 -4.98
CA MET A 56 9.00 12.17 -4.90
C MET A 56 8.73 12.57 -3.44
N ASP A 57 8.01 13.67 -3.26
CA ASP A 57 7.49 14.07 -1.95
C ASP A 57 6.07 13.50 -1.72
N TYR A 58 5.63 13.48 -0.46
CA TYR A 58 4.33 12.94 -0.10
C TYR A 58 3.19 13.70 -0.80
N ARG A 59 3.33 14.99 -1.06
CA ARG A 59 2.36 15.78 -1.82
C ARG A 59 2.17 15.25 -3.24
N THR A 60 3.26 14.96 -3.94
CA THR A 60 3.26 14.41 -5.30
C THR A 60 2.69 13.01 -5.27
N PHE A 61 3.08 12.18 -4.31
CA PHE A 61 2.52 10.85 -4.11
C PHE A 61 1.00 10.88 -3.90
N LYS A 62 0.47 11.81 -3.09
CA LYS A 62 -0.99 11.96 -2.92
C LYS A 62 -1.69 12.29 -4.24
N LYS A 63 -1.08 13.18 -5.03
CA LYS A 63 -1.64 13.63 -6.30
C LYS A 63 -1.60 12.54 -7.37
N GLU A 64 -0.51 11.78 -7.46
CA GLU A 64 -0.26 10.86 -8.57
C GLU A 64 -0.70 9.43 -8.27
N ILE A 65 -0.62 9.00 -7.01
CA ILE A 65 -0.96 7.64 -6.58
C ILE A 65 -2.27 7.64 -5.80
N LEU A 66 -2.36 8.33 -4.64
CA LEU A 66 -3.54 8.22 -3.77
C LEU A 66 -4.83 8.69 -4.44
N SER A 67 -4.77 9.74 -5.27
CA SER A 67 -5.95 10.24 -6.01
C SER A 67 -6.54 9.20 -6.98
N ARG A 68 -5.73 8.24 -7.41
CA ARG A 68 -6.07 7.14 -8.34
C ARG A 68 -6.19 5.80 -7.62
N THR A 69 -6.03 5.78 -6.29
CA THR A 69 -6.22 4.60 -5.47
C THR A 69 -7.70 4.31 -5.29
N LYS A 70 -8.14 3.14 -5.73
CA LYS A 70 -9.54 2.70 -5.57
C LYS A 70 -9.78 2.07 -4.20
N LYS A 71 -8.79 1.35 -3.67
CA LYS A 71 -8.90 0.59 -2.43
C LYS A 71 -7.58 0.62 -1.67
N ILE A 72 -7.68 0.71 -0.35
CA ILE A 72 -6.59 0.50 0.59
C ILE A 72 -6.96 -0.70 1.44
N TYR A 73 -6.11 -1.71 1.46
CA TYR A 73 -6.23 -2.91 2.27
C TYR A 73 -5.20 -2.88 3.38
N LEU A 74 -5.51 -3.54 4.49
CA LEU A 74 -4.55 -3.78 5.55
C LEU A 74 -4.09 -5.22 5.43
N SER A 75 -2.77 -5.40 5.30
CA SER A 75 -2.10 -6.69 5.43
C SER A 75 -2.49 -7.33 6.77
N THR A 76 -2.86 -8.61 6.74
CA THR A 76 -3.20 -9.36 7.96
C THR A 76 -1.98 -9.74 8.79
N HIS A 77 -0.77 -9.46 8.30
CA HIS A 77 0.49 -9.79 8.98
C HIS A 77 0.63 -9.07 10.34
N GLU A 78 0.15 -7.82 10.48
CA GLU A 78 0.15 -7.13 11.78
C GLU A 78 -0.90 -7.70 12.76
N TYR A 79 -1.93 -8.37 12.26
CA TYR A 79 -3.06 -8.79 13.08
C TYR A 79 -2.98 -10.22 13.60
N ASN A 80 -1.96 -11.01 13.22
CA ASN A 80 -1.90 -12.45 13.49
C ASN A 80 -3.27 -13.13 13.28
N MET A 81 -4.00 -12.72 12.21
CA MET A 81 -5.22 -13.43 11.85
C MET A 81 -4.80 -14.72 11.16
N ASP A 82 -4.51 -15.74 11.97
CA ASP A 82 -4.53 -17.12 11.52
C ASP A 82 -5.92 -17.35 10.93
N PHE A 83 -6.02 -17.30 9.59
CA PHE A 83 -7.12 -17.93 8.89
C PHE A 83 -6.98 -19.42 9.17
N HIS A 84 -7.52 -19.87 10.31
CA HIS A 84 -7.63 -21.28 10.62
C HIS A 84 -8.17 -21.98 9.37
N PRO A 85 -7.43 -22.92 8.75
CA PRO A 85 -8.02 -23.77 7.75
C PRO A 85 -9.04 -24.63 8.49
N SER A 86 -10.33 -24.28 8.36
CA SER A 86 -11.40 -25.14 8.83
C SER A 86 -11.24 -26.47 8.11
N TYR A 87 -10.84 -27.49 8.86
CA TYR A 87 -10.75 -28.89 8.49
C TYR A 87 -11.82 -29.29 7.45
N PHE A 88 -11.45 -29.31 6.17
CA PHE A 88 -12.12 -30.17 5.20
C PHE A 88 -11.45 -31.54 5.33
N LYS A 89 -12.11 -32.45 6.06
CA LYS A 89 -11.86 -33.88 5.89
C LYS A 89 -12.42 -34.26 4.52
N PRO A 90 -11.62 -34.84 3.61
CA PRO A 90 -12.17 -35.61 2.51
C PRO A 90 -12.74 -36.91 3.09
N GLU A 91 -13.95 -37.25 2.68
CA GLU A 91 -14.53 -38.59 2.83
C GLU A 91 -13.75 -39.62 2.02
#